data_AF-A0A437PNB2-F1
#
_entry.id   AF-A0A437PNB2-F1
#
_cell.length_a   1.000
_cell.length_b   1.000
_cell.length_c   1.000
_cell.angle_alpha   90.00
_cell.angle_beta   90.00
_cell.angle_gamma   90.00
#
_symmetry.space_group_name_H-M   'P 1'
#
loop_
_entity.id
_entity.type
_entity.pdbx_description
1 polymer ?
#
loop_
_entity_poly.entity_id
_entity_poly.type
_entity_poly.pdbx_seq_one_letter_code
_entity_poly.pdbx_strand_id
1 'polypeptide(L)'
;MVSGQIRVALHPNKSVLSADGKTLHVANGDAGTVSEVNLEAHTVDRTLSVAPHKNAPVGSNATNLALDSEGKRLFVTNSGNNDVAVIDLKQGKTDGLIPTAWYPTSVTWNNGRLHITNGKGLGAGPNNGPRHPNPESPARVSPDQYSGSVIQGALSSVITPWGP
;
A
#
# COMPACT_ATOMS: atom_id res chain seq x y z
N MET A 1 5.15 -24.48 -17.74
CA MET A 1 4.05 -23.97 -18.59
C MET A 1 2.99 -23.33 -17.72
N VAL A 2 2.29 -22.31 -18.20
CA VAL A 2 1.14 -21.70 -17.50
C VAL A 2 -0.09 -22.60 -17.73
N SER A 3 -0.83 -22.94 -16.67
CA SER A 3 -1.98 -23.87 -16.70
C SER A 3 -3.35 -23.20 -16.61
N GLY A 4 -3.43 -21.92 -16.22
CA GLY A 4 -4.68 -21.18 -16.09
C GLY A 4 -4.47 -19.70 -15.78
N GLN A 5 -5.53 -18.91 -15.93
CA GLN A 5 -5.54 -17.48 -15.63
C GLN A 5 -6.88 -17.10 -15.02
N ILE A 6 -6.86 -16.25 -13.98
CA ILE A 6 -8.05 -15.63 -13.39
C ILE A 6 -7.93 -14.13 -13.61
N ARG A 7 -8.95 -13.52 -14.21
CA ARG A 7 -8.94 -12.08 -14.51
C ARG A 7 -9.33 -11.29 -13.26
N VAL A 8 -8.37 -10.53 -12.74
CA VAL A 8 -8.56 -9.53 -11.68
C VAL A 8 -8.74 -8.13 -12.28
N ALA A 9 -8.74 -7.08 -11.45
CA ALA A 9 -8.85 -5.70 -11.93
C ALA A 9 -7.51 -5.15 -12.49
N LEU A 10 -7.45 -3.84 -12.72
CA LEU A 10 -6.36 -3.19 -13.43
C LEU A 10 -5.08 -3.08 -12.58
N HIS A 11 -3.93 -3.39 -13.20
CA HIS A 11 -2.59 -3.29 -12.62
C HIS A 11 -2.44 -4.04 -11.30
N PRO A 12 -2.50 -5.38 -11.32
CA PRO A 12 -2.30 -6.18 -10.11
C PRO A 12 -0.86 -6.08 -9.60
N ASN A 13 -0.70 -5.90 -8.30
CA ASN A 13 0.57 -5.80 -7.58
C ASN A 13 0.75 -7.03 -6.65
N LYS A 14 1.00 -6.80 -5.36
CA LYS A 14 1.14 -7.87 -4.36
C LYS A 14 -0.16 -8.65 -4.21
N SER A 15 -0.03 -9.94 -3.94
CA SER A 15 -1.11 -10.78 -3.41
C SER A 15 -0.73 -11.40 -2.07
N VAL A 16 -1.74 -11.74 -1.27
CA VAL A 16 -1.62 -12.48 -0.01
C VAL A 16 -2.68 -13.58 0.04
N LEU A 17 -2.27 -14.76 0.48
CA LEU A 17 -3.12 -15.95 0.58
C LEU A 17 -3.72 -16.02 1.99
N SER A 18 -5.01 -16.37 2.08
CA SER A 18 -5.66 -16.69 3.34
C SER A 18 -5.01 -17.89 4.01
N ALA A 19 -5.10 -17.99 5.35
CA ALA A 19 -4.47 -19.06 6.11
C ALA A 19 -4.97 -20.46 5.73
N ASP A 20 -6.22 -20.58 5.25
CA ASP A 20 -6.81 -21.82 4.76
C ASP A 20 -6.44 -22.15 3.30
N GLY A 21 -5.73 -21.26 2.61
CA GLY A 21 -5.29 -21.44 1.23
C GLY A 21 -6.37 -21.28 0.17
N LYS A 22 -7.58 -20.83 0.52
CA LYS A 22 -8.73 -20.80 -0.41
C LYS A 22 -8.95 -19.46 -1.09
N THR A 23 -8.57 -18.37 -0.45
CA THR A 23 -8.80 -17.01 -0.94
C THR A 23 -7.47 -16.30 -1.14
N LEU A 24 -7.25 -15.77 -2.34
CA LEU A 24 -6.11 -14.91 -2.65
C LEU A 24 -6.59 -13.47 -2.78
N HIS A 25 -6.10 -12.58 -1.92
CA HIS A 25 -6.33 -11.14 -2.01
C HIS A 25 -5.27 -10.54 -2.94
N VAL A 26 -5.69 -9.79 -3.96
CA VAL A 26 -4.80 -9.19 -4.97
C VAL A 26 -5.00 -7.68 -5.00
N ALA A 27 -3.95 -6.90 -4.75
CA ALA A 27 -4.00 -5.45 -4.84
C ALA A 27 -4.02 -5.03 -6.30
N ASN A 28 -4.93 -4.13 -6.67
CA ASN A 28 -5.07 -3.60 -8.02
C ASN A 28 -4.79 -2.10 -8.00
N GLY A 29 -3.59 -1.71 -8.43
CA GLY A 29 -3.06 -0.35 -8.33
C GLY A 29 -3.93 0.68 -9.03
N ASP A 30 -4.00 0.58 -10.35
CA ASP A 30 -4.73 1.52 -11.20
C ASP A 30 -6.24 1.50 -10.96
N ALA A 31 -6.79 0.36 -10.50
CA ALA A 31 -8.20 0.28 -10.15
C ALA A 31 -8.53 0.89 -8.78
N GLY A 32 -7.55 1.02 -7.87
CA GLY A 32 -7.79 1.43 -6.49
C GLY A 32 -8.66 0.42 -5.72
N THR A 33 -8.44 -0.88 -5.95
CA THR A 33 -9.24 -1.95 -5.34
C THR A 33 -8.37 -3.14 -4.89
N VAL A 34 -9.00 -4.07 -4.16
CA VAL A 34 -8.49 -5.42 -3.91
C VAL A 34 -9.46 -6.43 -4.50
N SER A 35 -8.97 -7.39 -5.29
CA SER A 35 -9.76 -8.54 -5.73
C SER A 35 -9.62 -9.68 -4.73
N GLU A 36 -10.75 -10.27 -4.34
CA GLU A 36 -10.77 -11.52 -3.59
C GLU A 36 -11.03 -12.67 -4.54
N VAL A 37 -10.00 -13.49 -4.74
CA VAL A 37 -10.01 -14.60 -5.68
C VAL A 37 -10.26 -15.90 -4.95
N ASN A 38 -11.30 -16.63 -5.35
CA ASN A 38 -11.54 -18.00 -4.93
C ASN A 38 -10.71 -18.94 -5.80
N LEU A 39 -9.75 -19.62 -5.17
CA LEU A 39 -8.81 -20.48 -5.88
C LEU A 39 -9.40 -21.84 -6.27
N GLU A 40 -10.46 -22.29 -5.60
CA GLU A 40 -11.15 -23.54 -5.92
C GLU A 40 -12.12 -23.35 -7.09
N ALA A 41 -12.91 -22.28 -7.04
CA ALA A 41 -13.88 -21.95 -8.09
C ALA A 41 -13.25 -21.23 -9.30
N HIS A 42 -12.01 -20.75 -9.18
CA HIS A 42 -11.32 -19.91 -10.16
C HIS A 42 -12.07 -18.62 -10.50
N THR A 43 -12.73 -18.01 -9.52
CA THR A 43 -13.55 -16.79 -9.66
C THR A 43 -13.01 -15.63 -8.81
N VAL A 44 -13.41 -14.40 -9.16
CA VAL A 44 -13.31 -13.24 -8.27
C VAL A 44 -14.64 -13.10 -7.55
N ASP A 45 -14.66 -13.39 -6.25
CA ASP A 45 -15.91 -13.39 -5.46
C ASP A 45 -16.31 -11.96 -5.05
N ARG A 46 -15.33 -11.10 -4.74
CA ARG A 46 -15.54 -9.69 -4.39
C ARG A 46 -14.45 -8.79 -4.95
N THR A 47 -14.77 -7.53 -5.17
CA THR A 47 -13.80 -6.45 -5.42
C THR A 47 -14.03 -5.34 -4.42
N LEU A 48 -13.05 -5.09 -3.56
CA LEU A 48 -13.14 -4.21 -2.40
C LEU A 48 -12.46 -2.87 -2.71
N SER A 49 -13.16 -1.76 -2.50
CA SER A 49 -12.60 -0.42 -2.74
C SER A 49 -11.69 0.02 -1.60
N VAL A 50 -10.53 0.59 -1.95
CA VAL A 50 -9.60 1.25 -1.00
C VAL A 50 -9.61 2.78 -1.17
N ALA A 51 -10.66 3.31 -1.80
CA ALA A 51 -10.86 4.73 -1.93
C ALA A 51 -11.10 5.39 -0.55
N PRO A 52 -10.61 6.63 -0.34
CA PRO A 52 -10.78 7.34 0.93
C PRO A 52 -12.23 7.72 1.22
N HIS A 53 -13.04 7.85 0.17
CA HIS A 53 -14.47 8.08 0.28
C HIS A 53 -15.17 7.60 -0.99
N LYS A 54 -16.51 7.51 -0.91
CA LYS A 54 -17.34 7.23 -2.08
C LYS A 54 -17.08 8.26 -3.18
N ASN A 55 -16.98 7.80 -4.42
CA ASN A 55 -16.70 8.63 -5.61
C ASN A 55 -15.37 9.39 -5.56
N ALA A 56 -14.40 8.96 -4.74
CA ALA A 56 -13.04 9.51 -4.84
C ALA A 56 -12.51 9.30 -6.27
N PRO A 57 -11.72 10.26 -6.80
CA PRO A 57 -11.02 10.07 -8.06
C PRO A 57 -10.15 8.82 -8.03
N VAL A 58 -9.91 8.25 -9.21
CA VAL A 58 -8.94 7.17 -9.36
C VAL A 58 -7.58 7.70 -8.92
N GLY A 59 -6.85 6.96 -8.09
CA GLY A 59 -5.58 7.43 -7.57
C GLY A 59 -5.05 6.76 -6.30
N SER A 60 -5.86 5.96 -5.58
CA SER A 60 -5.38 5.27 -4.36
C SER A 60 -4.09 4.48 -4.58
N ASN A 61 -3.97 3.83 -5.74
CA ASN A 61 -2.78 3.06 -6.13
C ASN A 61 -2.41 2.00 -5.09
N ALA A 62 -3.25 0.97 -4.98
CA ALA A 62 -3.03 -0.17 -4.09
C ALA A 62 -1.79 -0.98 -4.50
N THR A 63 -0.79 -1.06 -3.62
CA THR A 63 0.52 -1.67 -3.94
C THR A 63 0.83 -2.93 -3.15
N ASN A 64 0.53 -2.97 -1.87
CA ASN A 64 0.89 -4.07 -0.97
C ASN A 64 -0.24 -4.41 0.01
N LEU A 65 -0.20 -5.62 0.56
CA LEU A 65 -1.24 -6.23 1.38
C LEU A 65 -0.64 -7.03 2.55
N ALA A 66 -1.26 -6.94 3.73
CA ALA A 66 -1.00 -7.84 4.86
C ALA A 66 -2.31 -8.22 5.56
N LEU A 67 -2.39 -9.46 6.07
CA LEU A 67 -3.49 -9.92 6.91
C LEU A 67 -3.13 -9.80 8.39
N ASP A 68 -4.14 -9.63 9.25
CA ASP A 68 -3.98 -9.96 10.67
C ASP A 68 -3.95 -11.48 10.90
N SER A 69 -3.53 -11.92 12.09
CA SER A 69 -3.38 -13.35 12.40
C SER A 69 -4.70 -14.12 12.32
N GLU A 70 -5.83 -13.44 12.49
CA GLU A 70 -7.16 -14.05 12.45
C GLU A 70 -7.79 -14.03 11.05
N GLY A 71 -7.15 -13.38 10.07
CA GLY A 71 -7.69 -13.22 8.72
C GLY A 71 -8.99 -12.40 8.69
N LYS A 72 -9.22 -11.53 9.68
CA LYS A 72 -10.40 -10.65 9.77
C LYS A 72 -10.15 -9.29 9.13
N ARG A 73 -8.89 -8.85 9.10
CA ARG A 73 -8.50 -7.55 8.54
C ARG A 73 -7.46 -7.70 7.45
N LEU A 74 -7.61 -6.88 6.42
CA LEU A 74 -6.63 -6.69 5.38
C LEU A 74 -6.12 -5.25 5.41
N PHE A 75 -4.81 -5.10 5.52
CA PHE A 75 -4.10 -3.83 5.48
C PHE A 75 -3.56 -3.60 4.08
N VAL A 76 -3.92 -2.48 3.44
CA VAL A 76 -3.57 -2.20 2.04
C VAL A 76 -2.81 -0.89 1.96
N THR A 77 -1.59 -0.89 1.41
CA THR A 77 -0.87 0.37 1.16
C THR A 77 -1.44 1.07 -0.07
N ASN A 78 -1.88 2.31 0.10
CA ASN A 78 -2.31 3.20 -0.97
C ASN A 78 -1.21 4.21 -1.25
N SER A 79 -0.33 3.89 -2.20
CA SER A 79 0.85 4.71 -2.47
C SER A 79 0.50 6.11 -3.00
N GLY A 80 -0.65 6.26 -3.67
CA GLY A 80 -1.09 7.54 -4.20
C GLY A 80 -1.74 8.44 -3.14
N ASN A 81 -2.36 7.86 -2.12
CA ASN A 81 -3.00 8.62 -1.04
C ASN A 81 -2.09 8.84 0.19
N ASN A 82 -0.96 8.12 0.26
CA ASN A 82 -0.07 8.11 1.42
C ASN A 82 -0.74 7.59 2.70
N ASP A 83 -1.56 6.55 2.55
CA ASP A 83 -2.23 5.88 3.68
C ASP A 83 -2.16 4.35 3.58
N VAL A 84 -2.56 3.70 4.68
CA VAL A 84 -2.90 2.28 4.72
C VAL A 84 -4.40 2.14 4.96
N ALA A 85 -5.12 1.55 4.02
CA ALA A 85 -6.52 1.19 4.21
C ALA A 85 -6.64 -0.06 5.09
N VAL A 86 -7.57 -0.02 6.04
CA VAL A 86 -7.96 -1.15 6.88
C VAL A 86 -9.30 -1.65 6.38
N ILE A 87 -9.33 -2.87 5.86
CA ILE A 87 -10.54 -3.51 5.36
C ILE A 87 -11.02 -4.56 6.35
N ASP A 88 -12.29 -4.50 6.77
CA ASP A 88 -12.99 -5.60 7.42
C ASP A 88 -13.39 -6.62 6.35
N LEU A 89 -12.79 -7.80 6.39
CA LEU A 89 -13.01 -8.85 5.39
C LEU A 89 -14.37 -9.52 5.53
N LYS A 90 -14.96 -9.53 6.73
CA LYS A 90 -16.32 -10.05 6.92
C LYS A 90 -17.34 -9.13 6.26
N GLN A 91 -17.20 -7.83 6.45
CA GLN A 91 -18.11 -6.83 5.89
C GLN A 91 -17.79 -6.47 4.44
N GLY A 92 -16.56 -6.72 3.99
CA GLY A 92 -16.10 -6.36 2.65
C GLY A 92 -16.02 -4.85 2.45
N LYS A 93 -15.66 -4.09 3.49
CA LYS A 93 -15.60 -2.62 3.44
C LYS A 93 -14.34 -2.09 4.11
N THR A 94 -13.91 -0.90 3.70
CA THR A 94 -12.84 -0.15 4.35
C THR A 94 -13.40 0.51 5.62
N ASP A 95 -12.84 0.15 6.78
CA ASP A 95 -13.21 0.68 8.09
C ASP A 95 -12.51 2.00 8.40
N GLY A 96 -11.32 2.21 7.83
CA GLY A 96 -10.56 3.43 8.04
C GLY A 96 -9.25 3.46 7.27
N LEU A 97 -8.61 4.64 7.30
CA LEU A 97 -7.32 4.90 6.68
C LEU A 97 -6.32 5.35 7.74
N ILE A 98 -5.13 4.78 7.72
CA ILE A 98 -4.02 5.13 8.60
C ILE A 98 -3.05 6.01 7.81
N PRO A 99 -2.88 7.30 8.14
CA PRO A 99 -1.92 8.16 7.46
C PRO A 99 -0.49 7.64 7.61
N THR A 100 0.32 7.81 6.57
CA THR A 100 1.72 7.38 6.53
C THR A 100 2.64 8.49 6.06
N ALA A 101 3.89 8.16 5.74
CA ALA A 101 4.76 9.06 5.03
C ALA A 101 4.53 8.91 3.51
N TRP A 102 5.36 9.55 2.70
CA TRP A 102 5.15 9.55 1.26
C TRP A 102 5.42 8.18 0.63
N TYR A 103 4.45 7.77 -0.19
CA TYR A 103 4.55 6.61 -1.07
C TYR A 103 4.79 5.30 -0.31
N PRO A 104 3.86 4.85 0.56
CA PRO A 104 3.95 3.55 1.22
C PRO A 104 4.01 2.43 0.18
N THR A 105 5.04 1.59 0.23
CA THR A 105 5.33 0.53 -0.76
C THR A 105 5.14 -0.89 -0.23
N SER A 106 5.19 -1.06 1.10
CA SER A 106 5.00 -2.36 1.75
C SER A 106 4.42 -2.17 3.14
N VAL A 107 3.65 -3.17 3.57
CA VAL A 107 3.13 -3.28 4.93
C VAL A 107 3.27 -4.70 5.43
N THR A 108 3.61 -4.86 6.70
CA THR A 108 3.54 -6.12 7.42
C THR A 108 2.82 -5.90 8.74
N TRP A 109 2.11 -6.92 9.21
CA TRP A 109 1.44 -6.91 10.50
C TRP A 109 2.02 -7.98 11.41
N ASN A 110 2.22 -7.65 12.69
CA ASN A 110 2.67 -8.58 13.72
C ASN A 110 2.14 -8.14 15.08
N ASN A 111 1.36 -8.99 15.75
CA ASN A 111 0.90 -8.82 17.14
C ASN A 111 0.41 -7.40 17.48
N GLY A 112 -0.53 -6.89 16.68
CA GLY A 112 -1.11 -5.57 16.89
C GLY A 112 -0.23 -4.40 16.42
N ARG A 113 0.85 -4.65 15.67
CA ARG A 113 1.71 -3.60 15.11
C ARG A 113 1.82 -3.73 13.60
N LEU A 114 1.70 -2.60 12.90
CA LEU A 114 2.04 -2.48 11.49
C LEU A 114 3.45 -1.93 11.33
N HIS A 115 4.20 -2.47 10.39
CA HIS A 115 5.46 -1.91 9.89
C HIS A 115 5.30 -1.57 8.41
N ILE A 116 5.52 -0.30 8.07
CA ILE A 116 5.21 0.26 6.76
C ILE A 116 6.47 0.88 6.17
N THR A 117 6.89 0.41 5.00
CA THR A 117 8.00 1.05 4.27
C THR A 117 7.43 2.14 3.38
N ASN A 118 7.96 3.35 3.51
CA ASN A 118 7.58 4.52 2.72
C ASN A 118 8.72 4.82 1.76
N GLY A 119 8.51 4.56 0.47
CA GLY A 119 9.55 4.68 -0.54
C GLY A 119 10.06 6.11 -0.71
N LYS A 120 9.22 7.11 -0.42
CA LYS A 120 9.60 8.52 -0.46
C LYS A 120 9.83 9.16 0.90
N GLY A 121 9.70 8.39 1.99
CA GLY A 121 9.84 8.87 3.37
C GLY A 121 9.10 10.16 3.62
N LEU A 122 9.74 11.16 4.22
CA LEU A 122 9.12 12.47 4.48
C LEU A 122 9.25 13.45 3.30
N GLY A 123 9.67 12.96 2.12
CA GLY A 123 9.96 13.75 0.94
C GLY A 123 11.32 14.46 1.01
N ALA A 124 11.61 15.27 -0.01
CA ALA A 124 12.83 16.07 -0.10
C ALA A 124 12.76 17.40 0.69
N GLY A 125 11.64 17.67 1.37
CA GLY A 125 11.35 18.97 1.96
C GLY A 125 10.95 20.02 0.92
N PRO A 126 10.86 21.31 1.31
CA PRO A 126 10.50 22.40 0.41
C PRO A 126 11.50 22.54 -0.75
N ASN A 127 11.03 22.91 -1.95
CA ASN A 127 11.88 23.12 -3.13
C ASN A 127 12.95 24.22 -2.95
N ASN A 128 12.86 25.03 -1.90
CA ASN A 128 13.82 26.07 -1.50
C ASN A 128 14.37 25.85 -0.08
N GLY A 129 14.19 24.67 0.51
CA GLY A 129 14.65 24.33 1.86
C GLY A 129 16.16 23.99 1.90
N PRO A 130 16.75 23.82 3.09
CA PRO A 130 18.13 23.36 3.22
C PRO A 130 18.32 22.03 2.47
N ARG A 131 19.36 21.92 1.64
CA ARG A 131 19.68 20.73 0.82
C ARG A 131 18.75 20.45 -0.38
N HIS A 132 17.96 21.43 -0.86
CA HIS A 132 17.28 21.26 -2.15
C HIS A 132 18.31 21.18 -3.31
N PRO A 133 18.04 20.41 -4.37
CA PRO A 133 18.83 20.47 -5.61
C PRO A 133 18.71 21.85 -6.26
N ASN A 134 19.83 22.53 -6.49
CA ASN A 134 19.88 23.79 -7.24
C ASN A 134 20.86 23.65 -8.43
N PRO A 135 20.36 23.31 -9.63
CA PRO A 135 21.21 23.10 -10.80
C PRO A 135 21.86 24.40 -11.32
N GLU A 136 21.33 25.56 -10.94
CA GLU A 136 21.86 26.89 -11.34
C GLU A 136 22.92 27.42 -10.37
N SER A 137 23.15 26.75 -9.25
CA SER A 137 24.17 27.14 -8.28
C SER A 137 25.57 26.74 -8.79
N PRO A 138 26.52 27.67 -8.88
CA PRO A 138 27.90 27.35 -9.25
C PRO A 138 28.70 26.65 -8.12
N ALA A 139 28.12 26.53 -6.92
CA ALA A 139 28.76 25.86 -5.80
C ALA A 139 28.78 24.34 -6.00
N ARG A 140 29.85 23.68 -5.53
CA ARG A 140 29.93 22.21 -5.49
C ARG A 140 28.77 21.68 -4.64
N VAL A 141 27.89 20.88 -5.24
CA VAL A 141 26.74 20.28 -4.55
C VAL A 141 27.18 19.08 -3.70
N SER A 142 26.55 18.89 -2.53
CA SER A 142 26.70 17.65 -1.77
C SER A 142 26.14 16.48 -2.59
N PRO A 143 26.68 15.25 -2.50
CA PRO A 143 26.04 14.06 -3.04
C PRO A 143 24.58 13.90 -2.60
N ASP A 144 24.20 14.48 -1.46
CA ASP A 144 22.85 14.47 -0.89
C ASP A 144 21.88 15.45 -1.59
N GLN A 145 22.36 16.24 -2.55
CA GLN A 145 21.56 17.15 -3.40
C GLN A 145 21.34 16.61 -4.82
N TYR A 146 21.72 15.35 -5.07
CA TYR A 146 21.40 14.64 -6.29
C TYR A 146 19.94 14.14 -6.25
N SER A 147 19.19 14.29 -7.33
CA SER A 147 17.76 13.91 -7.36
C SER A 147 17.50 12.44 -6.96
N GLY A 148 18.47 11.55 -7.18
CA GLY A 148 18.38 10.15 -6.75
C GLY A 148 18.71 9.88 -5.28
N SER A 149 19.26 10.86 -4.55
CA SER A 149 19.67 10.71 -3.13
C SER A 149 18.88 11.59 -2.15
N VAL A 150 18.16 12.61 -2.65
CA VAL A 150 17.31 13.49 -1.81
C VAL A 150 16.06 12.80 -1.27
N ILE A 151 15.62 11.72 -1.92
CA ILE A 151 14.51 10.90 -1.43
C ILE A 151 15.08 9.82 -0.52
N GLN A 152 14.85 9.97 0.78
CA GLN A 152 15.17 8.95 1.77
C GLN A 152 13.90 8.20 2.15
N GLY A 153 13.94 6.87 2.08
CA GLY A 153 12.85 6.04 2.57
C GLY A 153 12.68 6.13 4.09
N ALA A 154 11.52 5.76 4.59
CA ALA A 154 11.26 5.67 6.02
C ALA A 154 10.53 4.37 6.39
N LEU A 155 10.85 3.81 7.56
CA LEU A 155 10.08 2.73 8.17
C LEU A 155 9.18 3.32 9.26
N SER A 156 7.88 3.33 9.02
CA SER A 156 6.89 3.73 10.03
C SER A 156 6.42 2.50 10.80
N SER A 157 6.24 2.65 12.11
CA SER A 157 5.62 1.61 12.95
C SER A 157 4.38 2.16 13.63
N VAL A 158 3.24 1.48 13.48
CA VAL A 158 1.95 1.93 14.00
C VAL A 158 1.38 0.87 14.93
N ILE A 159 1.01 1.26 16.15
CA ILE A 159 0.26 0.39 17.07
C ILE A 159 -1.19 0.39 16.61
N THR A 160 -1.77 -0.80 16.53
CA THR A 160 -3.16 -1.03 16.16
C THR A 160 -3.91 -1.64 17.34
N PRO A 161 -5.23 -1.41 17.47
CA PRO A 161 -6.01 -1.91 18.60
C PRO A 161 -6.33 -3.41 18.51
N TRP A 162 -5.63 -4.16 17.65
CA TRP A 162 -5.96 -5.53 17.27
C TRP A 162 -4.85 -6.52 17.62
N GLY A 163 -4.03 -6.18 18.62
CA GLY A 163 -3.06 -7.09 19.20
C GLY A 163 -3.66 -7.99 20.29
N PRO A 164 -2.88 -8.96 20.77
CA PRO A 164 -3.20 -9.69 22.01
C PRO A 164 -3.28 -8.76 23.23
#